data_AF-A0A7C7VC87-F1
#
_entry.id   AF-A0A7C7VC87-F1
#
_cell.length_a   1.000
_cell.length_b   1.000
_cell.length_c   1.000
_cell.angle_alpha   90.00
_cell.angle_beta   90.00
_cell.angle_gamma   90.00
#
_symmetry.space_group_name_H-M   'P 1'
#
loop_
_entity.id
_entity.type
_entity.pdbx_description
1 polymer ?
#
loop_
_entity_poly.entity_id
_entity_poly.type
_entity_poly.pdbx_seq_one_letter_code
_entity_poly.pdbx_strand_id
1 'polypeptide(L)'
;MSALYAEVHYALYGIFSLLKKPQPEVLADAPYRVEPSTEIPILCLVKDADRYPIRMRKITLGVSYPSGCFQEFSFDFDETVKERCWHRILAFYPLEEGPVAIDVLFHFRDKRGDHRVRNDNYRGTSHAPLKVFVAGYSLPKSEGWYYGEAHYHTIYTDDQVEFGLPIQATATLARAMGLSWAVATDHSYDLDNFPGDPSRNDPYLSSWNRMKEEVAALNSDRDNFTLLIGEEISCRNGSGRNVHLLGYKMTDFIEGSGDSAERWPDTASELSIPEALLRIHRDGGVAYAAHPCETWPWLQRLLLGRGRWSRKDLKEDLLSGLQFWNGEKGGGFERGRKEWIRLLLEGKRIFALGGNDAHGNFNRSRKIGLPFLTIRESNKHLFGRVRNCLFIRGELTTNNVFSALREGNLIVTNGPFVAISLRNEMGREAIVGEQIDGKDMRLKVEPRTTAEFGPFEVIDVLRGRIRARQEQIFKRLKWNDGKKVFVLRFKAKGPSYIRVEARTRKGALCITNPIWINRS
;
A
#
# COMPACT_ATOMS: atom_id res chain seq x y z
N MET A 1 9.87 -9.08 -0.82
CA MET A 1 9.22 -10.37 -1.21
C MET A 1 7.72 -10.11 -1.21
N SER A 2 7.16 -9.96 -2.43
CA SER A 2 5.81 -9.47 -2.77
C SER A 2 4.70 -10.15 -1.98
N ALA A 3 3.57 -9.46 -1.80
CA ALA A 3 2.52 -9.85 -0.87
C ALA A 3 1.25 -10.39 -1.50
N LEU A 4 1.37 -11.62 -1.97
CA LEU A 4 0.35 -12.41 -2.65
C LEU A 4 -0.76 -12.88 -1.68
N TYR A 5 -2.04 -12.81 -2.05
CA TYR A 5 -2.97 -13.88 -1.65
C TYR A 5 -2.67 -15.12 -2.47
N ALA A 6 -3.03 -16.30 -1.98
CA ALA A 6 -2.77 -17.54 -2.66
C ALA A 6 -3.98 -17.94 -3.50
N GLU A 7 -3.83 -17.92 -4.83
CA GLU A 7 -4.76 -18.60 -5.73
C GLU A 7 -4.59 -20.12 -5.58
N VAL A 8 -5.61 -20.84 -5.09
CA VAL A 8 -5.49 -22.29 -4.84
C VAL A 8 -6.12 -23.15 -5.93
N HIS A 9 -6.92 -22.58 -6.82
CA HIS A 9 -7.61 -23.36 -7.86
C HIS A 9 -6.86 -23.48 -9.18
N TYR A 10 -5.80 -22.69 -9.37
CA TYR A 10 -4.87 -22.87 -10.48
C TYR A 10 -3.95 -24.09 -10.28
N ALA A 11 -3.77 -24.87 -11.34
CA ALA A 11 -2.78 -25.94 -11.41
C ALA A 11 -2.32 -26.11 -12.84
N LEU A 12 -0.99 -26.19 -13.04
CA LEU A 12 -0.42 -26.51 -14.35
C LEU A 12 -0.85 -27.92 -14.79
N TYR A 13 -1.12 -28.08 -16.08
CA TYR A 13 -1.57 -29.35 -16.64
C TYR A 13 -0.58 -30.49 -16.32
N GLY A 14 -1.09 -31.57 -15.73
CA GLY A 14 -0.28 -32.73 -15.32
C GLY A 14 0.49 -32.56 -14.00
N ILE A 15 0.45 -31.39 -13.34
CA ILE A 15 1.08 -31.18 -12.04
C ILE A 15 0.04 -31.29 -10.93
N PHE A 16 0.29 -32.21 -10.00
CA PHE A 16 -0.55 -32.39 -8.82
C PHE A 16 -0.35 -31.22 -7.84
N SER A 17 -1.47 -30.63 -7.38
CA SER A 17 -1.47 -29.56 -6.37
C SER A 17 -2.10 -30.03 -5.06
N LEU A 18 -1.34 -29.92 -3.97
CA LEU A 18 -1.83 -30.16 -2.61
C LEU A 18 -2.71 -29.01 -2.10
N LEU A 19 -2.60 -27.83 -2.71
CA LEU A 19 -3.38 -26.64 -2.33
C LEU A 19 -4.79 -26.68 -2.94
N LYS A 20 -4.95 -27.29 -4.11
CA LYS A 20 -6.23 -27.36 -4.81
C LYS A 20 -7.29 -28.10 -4.02
N LYS A 21 -8.44 -27.46 -3.84
CA LYS A 21 -9.60 -28.01 -3.14
C LYS A 21 -10.83 -27.99 -4.06
N PRO A 22 -11.72 -28.99 -3.97
CA PRO A 22 -13.00 -28.98 -4.71
C PRO A 22 -14.10 -28.27 -3.91
N GLN A 23 -13.80 -27.04 -3.45
CA GLN A 23 -14.65 -26.15 -2.65
C GLN A 23 -14.28 -24.71 -3.01
N PRO A 24 -15.17 -23.71 -2.84
CA PRO A 24 -14.76 -22.34 -3.05
C PRO A 24 -13.71 -21.94 -2.02
N GLU A 25 -12.90 -20.92 -2.31
CA GLU A 25 -12.02 -20.34 -1.31
C GLU A 25 -12.88 -19.55 -0.33
N VAL A 26 -12.77 -19.86 0.96
CA VAL A 26 -13.51 -19.16 2.01
C VAL A 26 -12.46 -18.51 2.90
N LEU A 27 -12.57 -17.19 3.08
CA LEU A 27 -11.64 -16.44 3.91
C LEU A 27 -12.32 -15.27 4.61
N ALA A 28 -11.81 -14.96 5.79
CA ALA A 28 -12.09 -13.76 6.53
C ALA A 28 -10.84 -12.90 6.65
N ASP A 29 -11.05 -11.59 6.63
CA ASP A 29 -10.02 -10.60 6.91
C ASP A 29 -10.60 -9.41 7.68
N ALA A 30 -9.73 -8.64 8.32
CA ALA A 30 -10.09 -7.49 9.14
C ALA A 30 -8.94 -6.49 9.17
N PRO A 31 -9.21 -5.18 9.31
CA PRO A 31 -8.14 -4.20 9.42
C PRO A 31 -7.28 -4.50 10.66
N TYR A 32 -5.95 -4.42 10.57
CA TYR A 32 -5.09 -4.66 11.73
C TYR A 32 -5.27 -3.62 12.85
N ARG A 33 -5.90 -2.49 12.56
CA ARG A 33 -6.28 -1.44 13.52
C ARG A 33 -7.64 -0.84 13.16
N VAL A 34 -8.31 -0.22 14.12
CA VAL A 34 -9.43 0.68 13.84
C VAL A 34 -9.29 2.00 14.60
N GLU A 35 -9.86 3.06 14.05
CA GLU A 35 -10.03 4.36 14.69
C GLU A 35 -10.93 4.26 15.93
N PRO A 36 -10.80 5.20 16.89
CA PRO A 36 -11.67 5.26 18.05
C PRO A 36 -13.15 5.32 17.65
N SER A 37 -14.01 4.72 18.46
CA SER A 37 -15.48 4.77 18.29
C SER A 37 -15.98 4.33 16.91
N THR A 38 -15.20 3.52 16.19
CA THR A 38 -15.56 2.97 14.88
C THR A 38 -15.83 1.48 15.03
N GLU A 39 -16.78 0.96 14.26
CA GLU A 39 -17.00 -0.49 14.17
C GLU A 39 -15.75 -1.19 13.64
N ILE A 40 -15.57 -2.46 14.02
CA ILE A 40 -14.59 -3.32 13.37
C ILE A 40 -15.26 -4.00 12.17
N PRO A 41 -14.96 -3.59 10.92
CA PRO A 41 -15.45 -4.31 9.75
C PRO A 41 -14.67 -5.60 9.56
N ILE A 42 -15.40 -6.70 9.39
CA ILE A 42 -14.91 -8.03 9.08
C ILE A 42 -15.34 -8.36 7.66
N LEU A 43 -14.37 -8.48 6.77
CA LEU A 43 -14.60 -8.99 5.43
C LEU A 43 -14.80 -10.50 5.51
N CYS A 44 -15.93 -10.96 4.99
CA CYS A 44 -16.25 -12.35 4.77
C CYS A 44 -16.32 -12.58 3.26
N LEU A 45 -15.42 -13.38 2.71
CA LEU A 45 -15.25 -13.56 1.27
C LEU A 45 -15.33 -15.04 0.87
N VAL A 46 -16.02 -15.30 -0.24
CA VAL A 46 -16.13 -16.61 -0.88
C VAL A 46 -15.78 -16.44 -2.36
N LYS A 47 -14.63 -16.99 -2.78
CA LYS A 47 -14.13 -16.95 -4.16
C LYS A 47 -14.37 -18.29 -4.87
N ASP A 48 -14.58 -18.23 -6.18
CA ASP A 48 -14.84 -19.34 -7.11
C ASP A 48 -16.10 -20.16 -6.79
N ALA A 49 -17.12 -19.51 -6.23
CA ALA A 49 -18.42 -20.15 -5.98
C ALA A 49 -19.25 -20.35 -7.26
N ASP A 50 -18.89 -19.71 -8.38
CA ASP A 50 -19.39 -20.04 -9.72
C ASP A 50 -18.99 -21.47 -10.13
N ARG A 51 -17.80 -21.93 -9.71
CA ARG A 51 -17.28 -23.28 -9.95
C ARG A 51 -17.69 -24.25 -8.84
N TYR A 52 -17.76 -23.78 -7.60
CA TYR A 52 -18.11 -24.57 -6.43
C TYR A 52 -19.24 -23.90 -5.63
N PRO A 53 -20.49 -23.93 -6.12
CA PRO A 53 -21.61 -23.27 -5.45
C PRO A 53 -21.85 -23.78 -4.03
N ILE A 54 -22.21 -22.86 -3.14
CA ILE A 54 -22.56 -23.16 -1.74
C ILE A 54 -23.88 -22.49 -1.36
N ARG A 55 -24.56 -23.03 -0.35
CA ARG A 55 -25.62 -22.32 0.36
C ARG A 55 -25.07 -21.81 1.67
N MET A 56 -24.87 -20.50 1.77
CA MET A 56 -24.43 -19.85 3.01
C MET A 56 -25.57 -19.88 4.02
N ARG A 57 -25.28 -20.35 5.24
CA ARG A 57 -26.30 -20.50 6.30
C ARG A 57 -26.11 -19.52 7.43
N LYS A 58 -24.86 -19.35 7.86
CA LYS A 58 -24.56 -18.55 9.05
C LYS A 58 -23.10 -18.16 9.07
N ILE A 59 -22.81 -16.96 9.57
CA ILE A 59 -21.47 -16.55 9.96
C ILE A 59 -21.52 -16.14 11.43
N THR A 60 -20.61 -16.67 12.24
CA THR A 60 -20.49 -16.33 13.67
C THR A 60 -19.15 -15.63 13.91
N LEU A 61 -19.15 -14.55 14.70
CA LEU A 61 -17.95 -13.85 15.14
C LEU A 61 -17.76 -14.12 16.63
N GLY A 62 -16.63 -14.71 17.03
CA GLY A 62 -16.21 -14.82 18.42
C GLY A 62 -15.10 -13.81 18.71
N VAL A 63 -15.32 -12.92 19.68
CA VAL A 63 -14.46 -11.77 19.94
C VAL A 63 -13.91 -11.85 21.37
N SER A 64 -12.59 -11.84 21.51
CA SER A 64 -11.89 -11.86 22.81
C SER A 64 -11.17 -10.53 23.07
N TYR A 65 -11.42 -9.94 24.24
CA TYR A 65 -10.89 -8.63 24.66
C TYR A 65 -9.71 -8.74 25.63
N PRO A 66 -8.91 -7.68 25.81
CA PRO A 66 -7.79 -7.65 26.76
C PRO A 66 -8.17 -7.96 28.21
N SER A 67 -9.37 -7.58 28.64
CA SER A 67 -9.89 -7.88 29.98
C SER A 67 -10.17 -9.37 30.23
N GLY A 68 -10.20 -10.19 29.17
CA GLY A 68 -10.73 -11.55 29.20
C GLY A 68 -12.23 -11.64 28.90
N CYS A 69 -12.91 -10.52 28.65
CA CYS A 69 -14.30 -10.51 28.17
C CYS A 69 -14.41 -11.21 26.80
N PHE A 70 -15.54 -11.87 26.56
CA PHE A 70 -15.87 -12.53 25.30
C PHE A 70 -17.25 -12.08 24.80
N GLN A 71 -17.36 -11.79 23.50
CA GLN A 71 -18.62 -11.56 22.82
C GLN A 71 -18.78 -12.47 21.62
N GLU A 72 -20.03 -12.86 21.36
CA GLU A 72 -20.39 -13.62 20.17
C GLU A 72 -21.45 -12.85 19.37
N PHE A 73 -21.27 -12.78 18.06
CA PHE A 73 -22.23 -12.24 17.11
C PHE A 73 -22.61 -13.31 16.10
N SER A 74 -23.89 -13.35 15.73
CA SER A 74 -24.45 -14.37 14.86
C SER A 74 -25.21 -13.70 13.73
N PHE A 75 -24.83 -14.02 12.49
CA PHE A 75 -25.44 -13.47 11.28
C PHE A 75 -25.98 -14.64 10.45
N ASP A 76 -27.30 -14.73 10.35
CA ASP A 76 -27.96 -15.78 9.58
C ASP A 76 -28.08 -15.39 8.11
N PHE A 77 -27.86 -16.38 7.25
CA PHE A 77 -27.96 -16.27 5.80
C PHE A 77 -28.86 -17.38 5.28
N ASP A 78 -29.56 -17.11 4.20
CA ASP A 78 -30.21 -18.17 3.43
C ASP A 78 -30.08 -17.93 1.92
N GLU A 79 -28.84 -17.69 1.49
CA GLU A 79 -28.54 -17.39 0.09
C GLU A 79 -27.69 -18.48 -0.55
N THR A 80 -27.97 -18.72 -1.83
CA THR A 80 -27.13 -19.58 -2.67
C THR A 80 -26.08 -18.72 -3.34
N VAL A 81 -24.82 -18.95 -3.00
CA VAL A 81 -23.67 -18.21 -3.51
C VAL A 81 -23.16 -18.92 -4.76
N LYS A 82 -23.15 -18.18 -5.88
CA LYS A 82 -22.77 -18.67 -7.23
C LYS A 82 -21.87 -17.69 -7.98
N GLU A 83 -21.55 -16.56 -7.37
CA GLU A 83 -20.71 -15.53 -7.95
C GLU A 83 -19.24 -15.94 -7.85
N ARG A 84 -18.41 -15.53 -8.82
CA ARG A 84 -16.96 -15.76 -8.76
C ARG A 84 -16.34 -15.16 -7.51
N CYS A 85 -16.82 -13.99 -7.07
CA CYS A 85 -16.42 -13.42 -5.79
C CYS A 85 -17.63 -12.85 -5.06
N TRP A 86 -18.13 -13.62 -4.10
CA TRP A 86 -19.13 -13.15 -3.15
C TRP A 86 -18.43 -12.57 -1.91
N HIS A 87 -18.94 -11.47 -1.39
CA HIS A 87 -18.44 -10.89 -0.16
C HIS A 87 -19.53 -10.19 0.66
N ARG A 88 -19.31 -10.13 1.98
CA ARG A 88 -20.08 -9.32 2.93
C ARG A 88 -19.14 -8.66 3.92
N ILE A 89 -19.48 -7.45 4.36
CA ILE A 89 -18.87 -6.82 5.51
C ILE A 89 -19.80 -7.01 6.70
N LEU A 90 -19.32 -7.71 7.72
CA LEU A 90 -19.97 -7.80 9.02
C LEU A 90 -19.28 -6.84 9.97
N ALA A 91 -20.02 -6.04 10.73
CA ALA A 91 -19.44 -5.01 11.57
C ALA A 91 -20.02 -5.09 12.99
N PHE A 92 -19.21 -4.68 13.97
CA PHE A 92 -19.63 -4.56 15.37
C PHE A 92 -18.80 -3.50 16.08
N TYR A 93 -19.38 -2.85 17.08
CA TYR A 93 -18.65 -1.92 17.96
C TYR A 93 -17.86 -2.71 19.02
N PRO A 94 -16.55 -2.47 19.18
CA PRO A 94 -15.77 -3.12 20.23
C PRO A 94 -16.14 -2.60 21.62
N LEU A 95 -16.16 -3.48 22.63
CA LEU A 95 -16.39 -3.08 24.03
C LEU A 95 -15.21 -2.32 24.66
N GLU A 96 -13.99 -2.60 24.21
CA GLU A 96 -12.76 -2.13 24.85
C GLU A 96 -11.74 -1.70 23.80
N GLU A 97 -10.89 -0.74 24.20
CA GLU A 97 -9.69 -0.37 23.47
C GLU A 97 -8.59 -1.44 23.62
N GLY A 98 -7.64 -1.47 22.69
CA GLY A 98 -6.48 -2.36 22.73
C GLY A 98 -6.56 -3.55 21.78
N PRO A 99 -5.72 -4.57 21.99
CA PRO A 99 -5.64 -5.73 21.08
C PRO A 99 -6.84 -6.66 21.27
N VAL A 100 -7.63 -6.83 20.22
CA VAL A 100 -8.78 -7.73 20.14
C VAL A 100 -8.43 -8.91 19.24
N ALA A 101 -8.84 -10.12 19.63
CA ALA A 101 -8.73 -11.33 18.81
C ALA A 101 -10.13 -11.75 18.33
N ILE A 102 -10.26 -12.03 17.03
CA ILE A 102 -11.55 -12.30 16.37
C ILE A 102 -11.46 -13.62 15.61
N ASP A 103 -12.37 -14.54 15.92
CA ASP A 103 -12.61 -15.75 15.15
C ASP A 103 -13.88 -15.61 14.31
N VAL A 104 -13.77 -15.92 13.03
CA VAL A 104 -14.88 -15.93 12.09
C VAL A 104 -15.20 -17.37 11.73
N LEU A 105 -16.44 -17.79 11.94
CA LEU A 105 -16.91 -19.15 11.70
C LEU A 105 -17.98 -19.15 10.61
N PHE A 106 -17.61 -19.65 9.43
CA PHE A 106 -18.53 -19.82 8.32
C PHE A 106 -19.23 -21.17 8.43
N HIS A 107 -20.55 -21.14 8.29
CA HIS A 107 -21.40 -22.33 8.17
C HIS A 107 -22.09 -22.30 6.82
N PHE A 108 -21.79 -23.29 6.00
CA PHE A 108 -22.40 -23.41 4.67
C PHE A 108 -22.58 -24.87 4.29
N ARG A 109 -23.43 -25.10 3.29
CA ARG A 109 -23.66 -26.42 2.71
C ARG A 109 -23.22 -26.43 1.25
N ASP A 110 -22.49 -27.46 0.86
CA ASP A 110 -22.17 -27.76 -0.54
C ASP A 110 -22.75 -29.13 -0.93
N LYS A 111 -22.44 -29.61 -2.14
CA LYS A 111 -22.90 -30.93 -2.63
C LYS A 111 -22.40 -32.13 -1.81
N ARG A 112 -21.38 -31.93 -0.96
CA ARG A 112 -20.73 -32.94 -0.12
C ARG A 112 -21.26 -32.94 1.31
N GLY A 113 -22.01 -31.91 1.72
CA GLY A 113 -22.62 -31.82 3.05
C GLY A 113 -22.46 -30.45 3.69
N ASP A 114 -22.66 -30.40 5.00
CA ASP A 114 -22.48 -29.20 5.81
C ASP A 114 -21.01 -29.02 6.21
N HIS A 115 -20.53 -27.80 6.16
CA HIS A 115 -19.15 -27.42 6.45
C HIS A 115 -19.09 -26.33 7.50
N ARG A 116 -18.01 -26.37 8.30
CA ARG A 116 -17.66 -25.35 9.27
C ARG A 116 -16.22 -24.92 9.05
N VAL A 117 -16.02 -23.67 8.65
CA VAL A 117 -14.69 -23.12 8.32
C VAL A 117 -14.38 -21.99 9.29
N ARG A 118 -13.21 -22.05 9.95
CA ARG A 118 -12.73 -21.02 10.87
C ARG A 118 -11.69 -20.15 10.15
N ASN A 119 -11.96 -18.86 10.00
CA ASN A 119 -11.13 -17.81 9.39
C ASN A 119 -10.75 -18.02 7.92
N ASP A 120 -10.31 -19.21 7.52
CA ASP A 120 -10.10 -19.56 6.12
C ASP A 120 -10.11 -21.08 5.94
N ASN A 121 -10.30 -21.56 4.71
CA ASN A 121 -10.27 -22.99 4.38
C ASN A 121 -8.99 -23.44 3.66
N TYR A 122 -7.94 -22.62 3.72
CA TYR A 122 -6.67 -22.88 3.07
C TYR A 122 -5.88 -23.99 3.75
N ARG A 123 -5.21 -24.81 2.96
CA ARG A 123 -4.43 -25.92 3.51
C ARG A 123 -3.13 -25.41 4.13
N GLY A 124 -2.89 -25.79 5.39
CA GLY A 124 -1.61 -25.56 6.06
C GLY A 124 -1.44 -24.14 6.64
N THR A 125 -2.47 -23.30 6.56
CA THR A 125 -2.54 -22.06 7.34
C THR A 125 -2.83 -22.37 8.80
N SER A 126 -2.58 -21.41 9.69
CA SER A 126 -2.84 -21.55 11.12
C SER A 126 -4.32 -21.50 11.48
N HIS A 127 -5.15 -20.92 10.61
CA HIS A 127 -6.54 -20.54 10.90
C HIS A 127 -6.70 -19.71 12.18
N ALA A 128 -5.61 -19.09 12.66
CA ALA A 128 -5.57 -18.40 13.94
C ALA A 128 -6.46 -17.14 13.90
N PRO A 129 -6.96 -16.68 15.06
CA PRO A 129 -7.78 -15.47 15.14
C PRO A 129 -7.14 -14.27 14.45
N LEU A 130 -7.98 -13.44 13.82
CA LEU A 130 -7.60 -12.12 13.32
C LEU A 130 -7.28 -11.23 14.52
N LYS A 131 -6.26 -10.38 14.40
CA LYS A 131 -5.79 -9.49 15.47
C LYS A 131 -6.01 -8.03 15.08
N VAL A 132 -6.90 -7.35 15.78
CA VAL A 132 -7.26 -5.96 15.51
C VAL A 132 -6.87 -5.10 16.71
N PHE A 133 -6.18 -3.99 16.49
CA PHE A 133 -5.92 -3.00 17.52
C PHE A 133 -6.98 -1.90 17.50
N VAL A 134 -7.85 -1.87 18.52
CA VAL A 134 -8.83 -0.79 18.71
C VAL A 134 -8.11 0.41 19.32
N ALA A 135 -7.94 1.48 18.55
CA ALA A 135 -7.17 2.62 19.01
C ALA A 135 -7.99 3.53 19.94
N GLY A 136 -7.38 4.00 21.04
CA GLY A 136 -7.97 5.04 21.89
C GLY A 136 -7.78 6.47 21.37
N TYR A 137 -6.95 6.65 20.33
CA TYR A 137 -6.74 7.94 19.67
C TYR A 137 -6.65 7.76 18.15
N SER A 138 -7.15 8.74 17.42
CA SER A 138 -6.98 8.81 15.98
C SER A 138 -5.52 8.83 15.55
N LEU A 139 -5.24 8.42 14.32
CA LEU A 139 -3.91 8.56 13.73
C LEU A 139 -3.37 9.99 13.92
N PRO A 140 -2.13 10.15 14.41
CA PRO A 140 -1.60 11.47 14.76
C PRO A 140 -1.43 12.31 13.50
N LYS A 141 -2.12 13.44 13.34
CA LYS A 141 -1.92 14.35 12.22
C LYS A 141 -2.25 15.80 12.57
N SER A 142 -1.88 16.72 11.68
CA SER A 142 -2.34 18.12 11.69
C SER A 142 -3.46 18.30 10.65
N GLU A 143 -4.17 19.42 10.71
CA GLU A 143 -5.19 19.79 9.71
C GLU A 143 -4.61 19.87 8.29
N GLY A 144 -5.41 19.50 7.29
CA GLY A 144 -4.98 19.44 5.88
C GLY A 144 -4.14 18.21 5.53
N TRP A 145 -3.87 17.32 6.50
CA TRP A 145 -3.13 16.08 6.26
C TRP A 145 -4.05 14.86 6.18
N TYR A 146 -3.85 14.03 5.16
CA TYR A 146 -4.69 12.89 4.84
C TYR A 146 -3.85 11.63 4.62
N TYR A 147 -4.08 10.61 5.43
CA TYR A 147 -3.39 9.32 5.31
C TYR A 147 -3.97 8.49 4.18
N GLY A 148 -3.10 7.76 3.49
CA GLY A 148 -3.51 6.78 2.50
C GLY A 148 -2.45 5.77 2.10
N GLU A 149 -2.88 4.87 1.24
CA GLU A 149 -2.11 3.76 0.67
C GLU A 149 -1.80 4.05 -0.81
N ALA A 150 -0.54 3.95 -1.22
CA ALA A 150 -0.16 4.27 -2.60
C ALA A 150 0.10 3.04 -3.48
N HIS A 151 0.08 1.83 -2.91
CA HIS A 151 0.34 0.62 -3.65
C HIS A 151 -0.42 -0.55 -3.02
N TYR A 152 -1.54 -0.92 -3.64
CA TYR A 152 -2.32 -2.08 -3.29
C TYR A 152 -3.05 -2.64 -4.52
N HIS A 153 -3.43 -3.91 -4.44
CA HIS A 153 -4.07 -4.66 -5.51
C HIS A 153 -5.51 -4.96 -5.13
N THR A 154 -6.40 -4.69 -6.08
CA THR A 154 -7.82 -4.96 -5.98
C THR A 154 -8.11 -6.36 -6.53
N ILE A 155 -9.40 -6.71 -6.60
CA ILE A 155 -9.86 -7.95 -7.22
C ILE A 155 -9.53 -8.06 -8.73
N TYR A 156 -9.00 -6.99 -9.33
CA TYR A 156 -8.60 -6.98 -10.74
C TYR A 156 -7.18 -7.48 -10.96
N THR A 157 -6.37 -7.59 -9.92
CA THR A 157 -5.28 -8.58 -9.86
C THR A 157 -5.95 -9.93 -9.58
N ASP A 158 -5.94 -10.83 -10.55
CA ASP A 158 -6.60 -12.16 -10.50
C ASP A 158 -5.85 -13.10 -11.46
N ASP A 159 -4.66 -13.52 -11.04
CA ASP A 159 -3.73 -14.33 -11.83
C ASP A 159 -3.56 -15.76 -11.28
N GLN A 160 -2.63 -16.53 -11.83
CA GLN A 160 -2.39 -17.93 -11.48
C GLN A 160 -1.82 -18.13 -10.06
N VAL A 161 -1.40 -17.06 -9.42
CA VAL A 161 -0.66 -17.03 -8.16
C VAL A 161 -1.37 -16.14 -7.13
N GLU A 162 -1.92 -15.00 -7.55
CA GLU A 162 -2.43 -13.94 -6.68
C GLU A 162 -3.76 -13.36 -7.10
N PHE A 163 -4.52 -12.90 -6.10
CA PHE A 163 -5.71 -12.09 -6.31
C PHE A 163 -5.81 -10.99 -5.23
N GLY A 164 -6.51 -9.89 -5.50
CA GLY A 164 -6.77 -8.85 -4.49
C GLY A 164 -8.22 -8.76 -4.00
N LEU A 165 -8.56 -7.66 -3.29
CA LEU A 165 -9.87 -7.52 -2.66
C LEU A 165 -10.86 -6.62 -3.43
N PRO A 166 -12.18 -6.83 -3.24
CA PRO A 166 -13.19 -5.94 -3.78
C PRO A 166 -12.97 -4.47 -3.37
N ILE A 167 -13.20 -3.55 -4.30
CA ILE A 167 -12.96 -2.12 -4.13
C ILE A 167 -13.77 -1.54 -2.95
N GLN A 168 -15.07 -1.86 -2.89
CA GLN A 168 -15.97 -1.37 -1.85
C GLN A 168 -15.60 -1.88 -0.45
N ALA A 169 -15.20 -3.15 -0.35
CA ALA A 169 -14.70 -3.75 0.88
C ALA A 169 -13.42 -3.03 1.34
N THR A 170 -12.46 -2.83 0.44
CA THR A 170 -11.21 -2.13 0.71
C THR A 170 -11.46 -0.73 1.26
N ALA A 171 -12.34 0.06 0.63
CA ALA A 171 -12.69 1.40 1.09
C ALA A 171 -13.27 1.37 2.52
N THR A 172 -14.13 0.41 2.83
CA THR A 172 -14.73 0.26 4.17
C THR A 172 -13.67 -0.08 5.23
N LEU A 173 -12.79 -1.05 4.96
CA LEU A 173 -11.71 -1.40 5.90
C LEU A 173 -10.70 -0.25 6.04
N ALA A 174 -10.34 0.44 4.94
CA ALA A 174 -9.41 1.55 4.94
C ALA A 174 -9.92 2.75 5.77
N ARG A 175 -11.21 3.08 5.64
CA ARG A 175 -11.86 4.12 6.46
C ARG A 175 -11.80 3.77 7.95
N ALA A 176 -12.13 2.53 8.30
CA ALA A 176 -12.05 2.08 9.69
C ALA A 176 -10.64 2.22 10.26
N MET A 177 -9.59 2.12 9.44
CA MET A 177 -8.19 2.32 9.85
C MET A 177 -7.77 3.79 10.01
N GLY A 178 -8.60 4.75 9.60
CA GLY A 178 -8.31 6.19 9.59
C GLY A 178 -7.66 6.69 8.31
N LEU A 179 -7.73 5.92 7.22
CA LEU A 179 -7.25 6.35 5.90
C LEU A 179 -8.36 7.09 5.16
N SER A 180 -7.95 8.04 4.32
CA SER A 180 -8.83 8.89 3.53
C SER A 180 -8.67 8.68 2.04
N TRP A 181 -7.60 8.00 1.60
CA TRP A 181 -7.42 7.68 0.19
C TRP A 181 -6.60 6.40 0.00
N ALA A 182 -6.70 5.81 -1.19
CA ALA A 182 -5.81 4.76 -1.65
C ALA A 182 -5.62 4.84 -3.18
N VAL A 183 -4.63 4.12 -3.72
CA VAL A 183 -4.44 3.97 -5.17
C VAL A 183 -4.50 2.48 -5.52
N ALA A 184 -5.47 2.10 -6.36
CA ALA A 184 -5.51 0.77 -6.96
C ALA A 184 -4.39 0.69 -7.99
N THR A 185 -3.49 -0.27 -7.84
CA THR A 185 -2.30 -0.45 -8.67
C THR A 185 -2.17 -1.90 -9.09
N ASP A 186 -3.26 -2.47 -9.58
CA ASP A 186 -3.28 -3.83 -10.13
C ASP A 186 -2.24 -3.99 -11.23
N HIS A 187 -1.75 -5.22 -11.43
CA HIS A 187 -0.75 -5.47 -12.46
C HIS A 187 -1.34 -5.19 -13.84
N SER A 188 -0.57 -4.49 -14.68
CA SER A 188 -1.01 -4.16 -16.04
C SER A 188 -1.45 -5.41 -16.82
N TYR A 189 -0.78 -6.55 -16.62
CA TYR A 189 -1.10 -7.79 -17.33
C TYR A 189 -2.35 -8.53 -16.81
N ASP A 190 -2.91 -8.14 -15.68
CA ASP A 190 -4.19 -8.70 -15.22
C ASP A 190 -5.37 -7.89 -15.75
N LEU A 191 -5.12 -6.60 -15.97
CA LEU A 191 -6.12 -5.63 -16.41
C LEU A 191 -6.51 -5.79 -17.88
N ASP A 192 -5.67 -6.43 -18.69
CA ASP A 192 -5.93 -6.77 -20.09
C ASP A 192 -6.40 -8.20 -20.30
N ASN A 193 -6.72 -8.96 -19.24
CA ASN A 193 -7.24 -10.33 -19.35
C ASN A 193 -8.77 -10.40 -19.35
N PHE A 194 -9.30 -11.47 -19.94
CA PHE A 194 -10.73 -11.78 -19.84
C PHE A 194 -11.11 -12.01 -18.38
N PRO A 195 -12.24 -11.46 -17.90
CA PRO A 195 -12.69 -11.69 -16.53
C PRO A 195 -12.78 -13.18 -16.21
N GLY A 196 -11.86 -13.60 -15.35
CA GLY A 196 -11.77 -14.94 -14.84
C GLY A 196 -11.00 -15.98 -15.66
N ASP A 197 -10.32 -15.53 -16.72
CA ASP A 197 -9.36 -16.31 -17.49
C ASP A 197 -8.02 -15.53 -17.59
N PRO A 198 -7.09 -15.74 -16.64
CA PRO A 198 -5.82 -15.01 -16.57
C PRO A 198 -4.79 -15.46 -17.62
N SER A 199 -5.21 -16.25 -18.61
CA SER A 199 -4.32 -16.77 -19.65
C SER A 199 -4.66 -16.24 -21.03
N ARG A 200 -5.67 -15.35 -21.13
CA ARG A 200 -6.18 -14.86 -22.39
C ARG A 200 -6.48 -13.37 -22.33
N ASN A 201 -5.75 -12.61 -23.13
CA ASN A 201 -5.95 -11.17 -23.25
C ASN A 201 -7.33 -10.87 -23.87
N ASP A 202 -8.00 -9.87 -23.31
CA ASP A 202 -9.26 -9.28 -23.74
C ASP A 202 -9.00 -7.98 -24.50
N PRO A 203 -9.21 -7.94 -25.83
CA PRO A 203 -9.00 -6.72 -26.62
C PRO A 203 -9.95 -5.57 -26.24
N TYR A 204 -11.00 -5.85 -25.48
CA TYR A 204 -11.95 -4.84 -25.00
C TYR A 204 -11.60 -4.28 -23.62
N LEU A 205 -10.54 -4.79 -22.97
CA LEU A 205 -10.07 -4.36 -21.64
C LEU A 205 -11.21 -4.30 -20.62
N SER A 206 -12.04 -5.35 -20.57
CA SER A 206 -13.25 -5.37 -19.73
C SER A 206 -12.93 -5.20 -18.25
N SER A 207 -11.82 -5.79 -17.77
CA SER A 207 -11.35 -5.68 -16.39
C SER A 207 -10.93 -4.25 -16.04
N TRP A 208 -10.06 -3.64 -16.85
CA TRP A 208 -9.70 -2.21 -16.72
C TRP A 208 -10.91 -1.28 -16.72
N ASN A 209 -11.82 -1.45 -17.68
CA ASN A 209 -12.99 -0.59 -17.80
C ASN A 209 -13.94 -0.75 -16.61
N ARG A 210 -14.18 -1.97 -16.13
CA ARG A 210 -15.00 -2.21 -14.94
C ARG A 210 -14.35 -1.66 -13.67
N MET A 211 -13.04 -1.79 -13.52
CA MET A 211 -12.31 -1.16 -12.41
C MET A 211 -12.55 0.35 -12.39
N LYS A 212 -12.42 1.03 -13.54
CA LYS A 212 -12.69 2.47 -13.64
C LYS A 212 -14.13 2.83 -13.24
N GLU A 213 -15.10 2.05 -13.69
CA GLU A 213 -16.52 2.25 -13.34
C GLU A 213 -16.76 2.08 -11.84
N GLU A 214 -16.20 1.04 -11.21
CA GLU A 214 -16.32 0.81 -9.77
C GLU A 214 -15.65 1.92 -8.94
N VAL A 215 -14.47 2.39 -9.36
CA VAL A 215 -13.80 3.52 -8.71
C VAL A 215 -14.62 4.80 -8.87
N ALA A 216 -15.18 5.05 -10.05
CA ALA A 216 -16.03 6.21 -10.29
C ALA A 216 -17.30 6.16 -9.44
N ALA A 217 -17.94 4.99 -9.32
CA ALA A 217 -19.09 4.79 -8.44
C ALA A 217 -18.73 5.02 -6.97
N LEU A 218 -17.64 4.44 -6.49
CA LEU A 218 -17.15 4.63 -5.13
C LEU A 218 -16.89 6.11 -4.81
N ASN A 219 -16.22 6.84 -5.70
CA ASN A 219 -15.91 8.25 -5.48
C ASN A 219 -17.12 9.19 -5.65
N SER A 220 -18.18 8.72 -6.31
CA SER A 220 -19.43 9.48 -6.45
C SER A 220 -20.26 9.41 -5.16
N ASP A 221 -20.12 8.32 -4.42
CA ASP A 221 -20.61 8.20 -3.06
C ASP A 221 -19.78 9.13 -2.16
N ARG A 222 -20.37 10.20 -1.63
CA ARG A 222 -19.65 11.31 -0.96
C ARG A 222 -19.12 10.96 0.43
N ASP A 223 -18.78 9.71 0.65
CA ASP A 223 -18.11 9.27 1.85
C ASP A 223 -16.66 9.76 1.84
N ASN A 224 -16.11 10.08 3.01
CA ASN A 224 -14.79 10.70 3.20
C ASN A 224 -13.58 9.80 2.81
N PHE A 225 -13.67 9.08 1.70
CA PHE A 225 -12.63 8.23 1.14
C PHE A 225 -12.52 8.43 -0.37
N THR A 226 -11.30 8.56 -0.88
CA THR A 226 -11.03 8.72 -2.31
C THR A 226 -10.16 7.58 -2.82
N LEU A 227 -10.66 6.83 -3.79
CA LEU A 227 -9.87 5.83 -4.49
C LEU A 227 -9.35 6.38 -5.81
N LEU A 228 -8.08 6.16 -6.10
CA LEU A 228 -7.43 6.60 -7.32
C LEU A 228 -7.10 5.40 -8.19
N ILE A 229 -7.17 5.60 -9.50
CA ILE A 229 -6.77 4.61 -10.50
C ILE A 229 -5.28 4.77 -10.82
N GLY A 230 -4.59 3.64 -10.83
CA GLY A 230 -3.23 3.47 -11.29
C GLY A 230 -3.00 2.03 -11.78
N GLU A 231 -1.75 1.73 -12.12
CA GLU A 231 -1.29 0.40 -12.54
C GLU A 231 0.10 0.14 -11.93
N GLU A 232 0.39 -1.11 -11.59
CA GLU A 232 1.77 -1.59 -11.44
C GLU A 232 2.24 -2.17 -12.78
N ILE A 233 2.93 -1.35 -13.55
CA ILE A 233 3.34 -1.63 -14.93
C ILE A 233 4.65 -2.41 -14.91
N SER A 234 4.65 -3.59 -15.54
CA SER A 234 5.90 -4.29 -15.87
C SER A 234 6.53 -3.62 -17.09
N CYS A 235 7.75 -3.09 -16.94
CA CYS A 235 8.48 -2.43 -18.02
C CYS A 235 9.97 -2.78 -18.00
N ARG A 236 10.64 -2.64 -19.14
CA ARG A 236 12.05 -2.99 -19.29
C ARG A 236 12.97 -1.89 -18.76
N ASN A 237 13.91 -2.25 -17.91
CA ASN A 237 15.01 -1.39 -17.50
C ASN A 237 16.06 -1.21 -18.62
N GLY A 238 17.09 -0.38 -18.39
CA GLY A 238 18.18 -0.17 -19.35
C GLY A 238 19.02 -1.40 -19.71
N SER A 239 18.78 -2.56 -19.08
CA SER A 239 19.38 -3.86 -19.41
C SER A 239 18.39 -4.83 -20.08
N GLY A 240 17.20 -4.36 -20.47
CA GLY A 240 16.15 -5.18 -21.10
C GLY A 240 15.46 -6.14 -20.14
N ARG A 241 15.57 -5.94 -18.81
CA ARG A 241 14.97 -6.80 -17.79
C ARG A 241 13.75 -6.13 -17.16
N ASN A 242 12.73 -6.91 -16.80
CA ASN A 242 11.50 -6.37 -16.24
C ASN A 242 11.73 -5.76 -14.86
N VAL A 243 11.13 -4.59 -14.63
CA VAL A 243 10.97 -3.95 -13.35
C VAL A 243 9.55 -3.41 -13.24
N HIS A 244 9.10 -3.15 -12.02
CA HIS A 244 7.77 -2.63 -11.78
C HIS A 244 7.78 -1.12 -11.58
N LEU A 245 6.87 -0.44 -12.25
CA LEU A 245 6.66 1.00 -12.25
C LEU A 245 5.22 1.30 -11.85
N LEU A 246 5.03 2.11 -10.81
CA LEU A 246 3.71 2.59 -10.43
C LEU A 246 3.37 3.79 -11.31
N GLY A 247 2.32 3.68 -12.11
CA GLY A 247 1.76 4.77 -12.92
C GLY A 247 0.39 5.17 -12.38
N TYR A 248 0.18 6.47 -12.13
CA TYR A 248 -1.08 6.99 -11.59
C TYR A 248 -1.69 8.06 -12.50
N LYS A 249 -3.01 8.24 -12.42
CA LYS A 249 -3.79 9.23 -13.18
C LYS A 249 -3.56 9.06 -14.70
N MET A 250 -3.87 7.87 -15.20
CA MET A 250 -3.79 7.55 -16.63
C MET A 250 -5.21 7.38 -17.16
N THR A 251 -5.44 7.78 -18.40
CA THR A 251 -6.74 7.62 -19.06
C THR A 251 -6.77 6.28 -19.80
N ASP A 252 -5.67 6.01 -20.48
CA ASP A 252 -5.44 4.80 -21.24
C ASP A 252 -4.70 3.76 -20.40
N PHE A 253 -5.02 2.50 -20.67
CA PHE A 253 -4.27 1.35 -20.19
C PHE A 253 -2.83 1.35 -20.74
N ILE A 254 -1.87 0.89 -19.95
CA ILE A 254 -0.47 0.77 -20.37
C ILE A 254 -0.04 -0.70 -20.36
N GLU A 255 0.39 -1.20 -21.52
CA GLU A 255 0.79 -2.59 -21.68
C GLU A 255 2.06 -2.92 -20.85
N GLY A 256 2.07 -4.10 -20.25
CA GLY A 256 3.19 -4.58 -19.45
C GLY A 256 3.08 -6.06 -19.12
N SER A 257 3.19 -6.92 -20.13
CA SER A 257 2.95 -8.37 -20.00
C SER A 257 4.17 -9.18 -19.55
N GLY A 258 5.32 -8.55 -19.32
CA GLY A 258 6.59 -9.27 -19.18
C GLY A 258 6.64 -10.26 -18.00
N ASP A 259 5.80 -10.05 -16.99
CA ASP A 259 5.71 -10.89 -15.80
C ASP A 259 4.50 -11.84 -15.78
N SER A 260 3.62 -11.81 -16.80
CA SER A 260 2.36 -12.56 -16.84
C SER A 260 2.52 -14.07 -17.06
N ALA A 261 3.69 -14.48 -17.58
CA ALA A 261 3.96 -15.85 -18.05
C ALA A 261 3.02 -16.37 -19.15
N GLU A 262 2.13 -15.54 -19.70
CA GLU A 262 1.19 -15.90 -20.79
C GLU A 262 1.91 -16.25 -22.08
N ARG A 263 3.01 -15.54 -22.38
CA ARG A 263 3.79 -15.69 -23.63
C ARG A 263 5.06 -16.51 -23.44
N TRP A 264 5.10 -17.37 -22.42
CA TRP A 264 6.28 -18.14 -22.06
C TRP A 264 6.89 -18.88 -23.29
N PRO A 265 8.23 -18.79 -23.53
CA PRO A 265 9.25 -18.20 -22.65
C PRO A 265 9.58 -16.73 -22.93
N ASP A 266 8.83 -16.02 -23.77
CA ASP A 266 9.04 -14.59 -23.99
C ASP A 266 8.48 -13.79 -22.80
N THR A 267 9.39 -13.23 -22.02
CA THR A 267 9.07 -12.46 -20.81
C THR A 267 9.44 -10.99 -20.97
N ALA A 268 9.71 -10.50 -22.19
CA ALA A 268 10.02 -9.09 -22.37
C ALA A 268 8.72 -8.26 -22.31
N SER A 269 8.64 -7.33 -21.34
CA SER A 269 7.55 -6.33 -21.34
C SER A 269 7.63 -5.47 -22.60
N GLU A 270 6.50 -4.98 -23.10
CA GLU A 270 6.35 -4.22 -24.35
C GLU A 270 7.09 -2.89 -24.33
N LEU A 271 7.06 -2.21 -23.18
CA LEU A 271 7.59 -0.87 -23.00
C LEU A 271 8.85 -0.89 -22.12
N SER A 272 9.78 0.01 -22.43
CA SER A 272 10.87 0.38 -21.53
C SER A 272 10.39 1.43 -20.51
N ILE A 273 11.18 1.63 -19.45
CA ILE A 273 10.89 2.67 -18.44
C ILE A 273 10.66 4.05 -19.09
N PRO A 274 11.52 4.57 -19.99
CA PRO A 274 11.26 5.87 -20.61
C PRO A 274 9.98 5.92 -21.44
N GLU A 275 9.66 4.84 -22.17
CA GLU A 275 8.44 4.77 -22.99
C GLU A 275 7.17 4.76 -22.13
N ALA A 276 7.17 3.98 -21.04
CA ALA A 276 6.06 3.96 -20.08
C ALA A 276 5.91 5.32 -19.39
N LEU A 277 7.01 5.94 -18.93
CA LEU A 277 7.00 7.27 -18.33
C LEU A 277 6.42 8.34 -19.27
N LEU A 278 6.77 8.30 -20.56
CA LEU A 278 6.22 9.20 -21.56
C LEU A 278 4.71 9.05 -21.71
N ARG A 279 4.19 7.81 -21.72
CA ARG A 279 2.74 7.55 -21.78
C ARG A 279 2.02 8.06 -20.53
N ILE A 280 2.54 7.75 -19.33
CA ILE A 280 1.98 8.22 -18.07
C ILE A 280 1.89 9.76 -18.06
N HIS A 281 2.96 10.44 -18.44
CA HIS A 281 3.00 11.90 -18.40
C HIS A 281 2.21 12.59 -19.52
N ARG A 282 2.01 11.94 -20.66
CA ARG A 282 1.14 12.46 -21.73
C ARG A 282 -0.28 12.74 -21.21
N ASP A 283 -0.76 11.91 -20.31
CA ASP A 283 -2.09 12.04 -19.68
C ASP A 283 -2.07 12.92 -18.42
N GLY A 284 -0.94 13.56 -18.13
CA GLY A 284 -0.72 14.33 -16.90
C GLY A 284 -0.58 13.44 -15.66
N GLY A 285 -0.19 12.18 -15.83
CA GLY A 285 0.02 11.23 -14.75
C GLY A 285 1.21 11.54 -13.84
N VAL A 286 1.50 10.62 -12.93
CA VAL A 286 2.68 10.65 -12.05
C VAL A 286 3.21 9.23 -11.88
N ALA A 287 4.53 9.08 -11.79
CA ALA A 287 5.17 7.76 -11.77
C ALA A 287 6.18 7.57 -10.63
N TYR A 288 6.17 6.40 -10.01
CA TYR A 288 7.13 6.01 -8.97
C TYR A 288 7.75 4.66 -9.27
N ALA A 289 9.06 4.53 -9.04
CA ALA A 289 9.71 3.23 -9.13
C ALA A 289 9.19 2.33 -7.99
N ALA A 290 8.56 1.20 -8.34
CA ALA A 290 8.04 0.25 -7.35
C ALA A 290 9.21 -0.53 -6.74
N HIS A 291 9.25 -0.57 -5.41
CA HIS A 291 10.21 -1.36 -4.60
C HIS A 291 11.62 -1.52 -5.23
N PRO A 292 12.29 -0.42 -5.66
CA PRO A 292 13.34 -0.47 -6.69
C PRO A 292 14.63 -1.19 -6.28
N CYS A 293 14.83 -1.36 -4.98
CA CYS A 293 16.01 -1.96 -4.37
C CYS A 293 15.70 -3.31 -3.68
N GLU A 294 14.49 -3.84 -3.81
CA GLU A 294 14.16 -5.18 -3.39
C GLU A 294 14.88 -6.24 -4.24
N THR A 295 15.07 -7.42 -3.66
CA THR A 295 15.77 -8.51 -4.34
C THR A 295 14.85 -9.68 -4.57
N TRP A 296 14.76 -10.09 -5.84
CA TRP A 296 13.98 -11.25 -6.25
C TRP A 296 14.76 -12.56 -6.07
N PRO A 297 14.08 -13.66 -5.69
CA PRO A 297 14.65 -15.00 -5.74
C PRO A 297 15.26 -15.31 -7.11
N TRP A 298 16.32 -16.12 -7.12
CA TRP A 298 17.07 -16.42 -8.35
C TRP A 298 16.19 -17.03 -9.45
N LEU A 299 15.24 -17.90 -9.10
CA LEU A 299 14.32 -18.55 -10.04
C LEU A 299 13.46 -17.53 -10.76
N GLN A 300 12.88 -16.55 -10.06
CA GLN A 300 12.05 -15.52 -10.68
C GLN A 300 12.87 -14.62 -11.62
N ARG A 301 14.13 -14.33 -11.28
CA ARG A 301 15.04 -13.55 -12.14
C ARG A 301 15.40 -14.29 -13.43
N LEU A 302 15.53 -15.61 -13.34
CA LEU A 302 15.87 -16.46 -14.48
C LEU A 302 14.64 -16.71 -15.36
N LEU A 303 13.50 -17.05 -14.73
CA LEU A 303 12.30 -17.49 -15.43
C LEU A 303 11.48 -16.33 -15.96
N LEU A 304 11.20 -15.30 -15.15
CA LEU A 304 10.33 -14.17 -15.53
C LEU A 304 11.12 -12.95 -16.06
N GLY A 305 12.41 -13.10 -16.36
CA GLY A 305 13.24 -11.99 -16.82
C GLY A 305 13.39 -10.81 -15.83
N ARG A 306 13.03 -10.99 -14.55
CA ARG A 306 13.02 -9.91 -13.53
C ARG A 306 14.42 -9.32 -13.28
N GLY A 307 14.49 -8.01 -13.36
CA GLY A 307 15.67 -7.17 -13.21
C GLY A 307 15.73 -6.40 -11.90
N ARG A 308 16.55 -5.35 -11.91
CA ARG A 308 16.64 -4.34 -10.85
C ARG A 308 16.68 -2.98 -11.48
N TRP A 309 16.12 -1.98 -10.80
CA TRP A 309 16.33 -0.60 -11.18
C TRP A 309 17.82 -0.25 -11.10
N SER A 310 18.39 0.24 -12.20
CA SER A 310 19.74 0.77 -12.20
C SER A 310 19.73 2.24 -11.78
N ARG A 311 20.87 2.76 -11.35
CA ARG A 311 21.01 4.18 -11.03
C ARG A 311 20.77 5.09 -12.24
N LYS A 312 20.94 4.60 -13.46
CA LYS A 312 20.62 5.35 -14.68
C LYS A 312 19.09 5.45 -14.82
N ASP A 313 18.38 4.34 -14.64
CA ASP A 313 16.91 4.31 -14.69
C ASP A 313 16.28 5.20 -13.60
N LEU A 314 16.85 5.23 -12.40
CA LEU A 314 16.37 6.09 -11.30
C LEU A 314 16.61 7.59 -11.53
N LYS A 315 17.30 7.97 -12.62
CA LYS A 315 17.59 9.35 -12.99
C LYS A 315 16.70 9.88 -14.11
N GLU A 316 15.80 9.05 -14.66
CA GLU A 316 14.83 9.48 -15.67
C GLU A 316 14.07 10.72 -15.20
N ASP A 317 14.00 11.75 -16.04
CA ASP A 317 13.49 13.07 -15.65
C ASP A 317 11.99 13.06 -15.35
N LEU A 318 11.26 12.10 -15.94
CA LEU A 318 9.84 11.90 -15.75
C LEU A 318 9.51 11.02 -14.52
N LEU A 319 10.51 10.51 -13.81
CA LEU A 319 10.27 9.73 -12.60
C LEU A 319 10.08 10.66 -11.39
N SER A 320 8.92 10.59 -10.74
CA SER A 320 8.57 11.49 -9.63
C SER A 320 9.13 11.04 -8.29
N GLY A 321 9.28 9.72 -8.08
CA GLY A 321 9.72 9.21 -6.79
C GLY A 321 10.08 7.74 -6.75
N LEU A 322 10.45 7.29 -5.56
CA LEU A 322 10.86 5.92 -5.25
C LEU A 322 9.99 5.36 -4.11
N GLN A 323 9.35 4.23 -4.37
CA GLN A 323 8.67 3.45 -3.33
C GLN A 323 9.68 2.54 -2.61
N PHE A 324 10.60 3.13 -1.84
CA PHE A 324 11.63 2.31 -1.16
C PHE A 324 11.14 1.70 0.16
N TRP A 325 10.00 2.11 0.71
CA TRP A 325 9.43 1.47 1.90
C TRP A 325 8.19 0.67 1.52
N ASN A 326 8.39 -0.59 1.13
CA ASN A 326 7.33 -1.54 0.80
C ASN A 326 7.10 -2.51 1.99
N GLY A 327 6.12 -2.22 2.84
CA GLY A 327 5.62 -3.11 3.91
C GLY A 327 6.54 -3.37 5.10
N GLU A 328 7.83 -3.59 4.89
CA GLU A 328 8.81 -3.92 5.91
C GLU A 328 10.10 -3.09 5.81
N LYS A 329 10.80 -2.93 6.94
CA LYS A 329 12.10 -2.25 7.02
C LYS A 329 13.24 -3.26 6.81
N GLY A 330 13.27 -3.87 5.62
CA GLY A 330 14.24 -4.88 5.23
C GLY A 330 15.48 -4.32 4.52
N GLY A 331 16.25 -5.21 3.89
CA GLY A 331 17.44 -4.82 3.13
C GLY A 331 17.13 -3.94 1.91
N GLY A 332 15.97 -4.11 1.26
CA GLY A 332 15.54 -3.25 0.16
C GLY A 332 15.20 -1.83 0.62
N PHE A 333 14.56 -1.70 1.79
CA PHE A 333 14.33 -0.41 2.44
C PHE A 333 15.62 0.38 2.68
N GLU A 334 16.63 -0.22 3.31
CA GLU A 334 17.89 0.48 3.60
C GLU A 334 18.65 0.87 2.32
N ARG A 335 18.69 -0.03 1.32
CA ARG A 335 19.33 0.26 0.03
C ARG A 335 18.60 1.36 -0.73
N GLY A 336 17.27 1.30 -0.79
CA GLY A 336 16.45 2.27 -1.49
C GLY A 336 16.49 3.65 -0.82
N ARG A 337 16.44 3.71 0.52
CA ARG A 337 16.66 4.95 1.28
C ARG A 337 18.02 5.56 1.00
N LYS A 338 19.09 4.76 0.96
CA LYS A 338 20.45 5.22 0.64
C LYS A 338 20.54 5.77 -0.77
N GLU A 339 19.92 5.12 -1.74
CA GLU A 339 19.92 5.57 -3.14
C GLU A 339 19.09 6.84 -3.32
N TRP A 340 17.93 6.93 -2.67
CA TRP A 340 17.11 8.14 -2.61
C TRP A 340 17.93 9.35 -2.11
N ILE A 341 18.62 9.21 -0.97
CA ILE A 341 19.47 10.27 -0.41
C ILE A 341 20.59 10.66 -1.39
N ARG A 342 21.20 9.71 -2.10
CA ARG A 342 22.22 10.00 -3.12
C ARG A 342 21.65 10.84 -4.26
N LEU A 343 20.47 10.49 -4.78
CA LEU A 343 19.80 11.27 -5.82
C LEU A 343 19.45 12.68 -5.33
N LEU A 344 18.94 12.82 -4.11
CA LEU A 344 18.70 14.14 -3.50
C LEU A 344 19.99 14.98 -3.43
N LEU A 345 21.12 14.38 -3.03
CA LEU A 345 22.42 15.06 -2.94
C LEU A 345 23.02 15.42 -4.31
N GLU A 346 22.55 14.79 -5.38
CA GLU A 346 22.84 15.19 -6.77
C GLU A 346 21.95 16.34 -7.25
N GLY A 347 20.98 16.78 -6.45
CA GLY A 347 20.03 17.84 -6.80
C GLY A 347 18.80 17.33 -7.55
N LYS A 348 18.61 16.01 -7.71
CA LYS A 348 17.40 15.44 -8.30
C LYS A 348 16.24 15.58 -7.31
N ARG A 349 15.12 16.10 -7.79
CA ARG A 349 13.87 16.27 -7.02
C ARG A 349 13.03 15.02 -7.13
N ILE A 350 13.50 13.97 -6.47
CA ILE A 350 12.84 12.67 -6.44
C ILE A 350 12.28 12.40 -5.04
N PHE A 351 11.03 11.99 -4.95
CA PHE A 351 10.30 11.91 -3.69
C PHE A 351 10.29 10.50 -3.10
N ALA A 352 10.28 10.42 -1.77
CA ALA A 352 10.02 9.17 -1.07
C ALA A 352 8.53 8.83 -1.16
N LEU A 353 8.24 7.55 -1.40
CA LEU A 353 6.90 6.97 -1.30
C LEU A 353 6.97 5.71 -0.43
N GLY A 354 5.93 5.49 0.36
CA GLY A 354 5.69 4.20 1.01
C GLY A 354 4.55 3.45 0.33
N GLY A 355 4.49 2.15 0.53
CA GLY A 355 3.28 1.39 0.29
C GLY A 355 3.42 -0.01 0.84
N ASN A 356 2.43 -0.84 0.60
CA ASN A 356 2.42 -2.19 1.17
C ASN A 356 2.36 -3.29 0.13
N ASP A 357 2.04 -2.98 -1.15
CA ASP A 357 1.97 -4.00 -2.21
C ASP A 357 0.97 -5.09 -1.76
N ALA A 358 -0.14 -4.61 -1.19
CA ALA A 358 -1.07 -5.42 -0.44
C ALA A 358 -2.14 -5.97 -1.37
N HIS A 359 -2.22 -7.29 -1.47
CA HIS A 359 -3.23 -8.00 -2.26
C HIS A 359 -4.48 -8.30 -1.44
N GLY A 360 -4.88 -7.36 -0.58
CA GLY A 360 -5.94 -7.60 0.38
C GLY A 360 -5.51 -8.05 1.75
N ASN A 361 -4.24 -7.86 2.11
CA ASN A 361 -3.68 -8.35 3.37
C ASN A 361 -3.96 -7.34 4.50
N PHE A 362 -5.18 -7.23 5.00
CA PHE A 362 -5.49 -6.24 6.04
C PHE A 362 -5.03 -6.70 7.43
N ASN A 363 -5.24 -7.98 7.76
CA ASN A 363 -4.78 -8.55 9.04
C ASN A 363 -3.54 -9.43 8.89
N ARG A 364 -3.54 -10.26 7.85
CA ARG A 364 -2.55 -11.31 7.63
C ARG A 364 -2.40 -11.58 6.14
N SER A 365 -1.16 -11.66 5.66
CA SER A 365 -0.90 -12.11 4.30
C SER A 365 -0.83 -13.62 4.22
N ARG A 366 -1.44 -14.21 3.19
CA ARG A 366 -1.46 -15.65 2.93
C ARG A 366 -0.91 -15.91 1.53
N LYS A 367 0.39 -16.15 1.42
CA LYS A 367 1.10 -16.22 0.12
C LYS A 367 1.41 -17.65 -0.27
N ILE A 368 1.52 -17.94 -1.56
CA ILE A 368 2.11 -19.19 -2.02
C ILE A 368 3.55 -19.30 -1.48
N GLY A 369 3.82 -20.40 -0.78
CA GLY A 369 5.13 -20.74 -0.26
C GLY A 369 5.96 -21.49 -1.29
N LEU A 370 5.86 -22.81 -1.26
CA LEU A 370 6.29 -23.66 -2.37
C LEU A 370 5.09 -23.82 -3.32
N PRO A 371 5.24 -23.49 -4.62
CA PRO A 371 4.16 -23.63 -5.60
C PRO A 371 3.48 -25.00 -5.50
N PHE A 372 2.15 -24.99 -5.50
CA PHE A 372 1.29 -26.18 -5.42
C PHE A 372 1.39 -27.01 -4.12
N LEU A 373 2.23 -26.63 -3.14
CA LEU A 373 2.50 -27.44 -1.95
C LEU A 373 2.11 -26.76 -0.63
N THR A 374 2.48 -25.49 -0.45
CA THR A 374 2.34 -24.81 0.86
C THR A 374 1.89 -23.36 0.72
N ILE A 375 1.16 -22.87 1.73
CA ILE A 375 0.85 -21.45 1.93
C ILE A 375 1.69 -20.95 3.12
N ARG A 376 2.17 -19.71 3.04
CA ARG A 376 2.93 -19.03 4.09
C ARG A 376 2.13 -17.86 4.62
N GLU A 377 2.10 -17.74 5.95
CA GLU A 377 1.47 -16.62 6.63
C GLU A 377 2.51 -15.58 7.09
N SER A 378 2.16 -14.30 7.05
CA SER A 378 2.99 -13.20 7.54
C SER A 378 2.15 -11.98 7.92
N ASN A 379 2.67 -11.16 8.83
CA ASN A 379 2.08 -9.86 9.20
C ASN A 379 2.86 -8.68 8.60
N LYS A 380 3.59 -8.94 7.52
CA LYS A 380 4.30 -7.94 6.72
C LYS A 380 3.44 -7.54 5.53
N HIS A 381 3.69 -6.37 4.95
CA HIS A 381 2.93 -5.90 3.77
C HIS A 381 1.43 -5.79 4.02
N LEU A 382 1.05 -5.48 5.26
CA LEU A 382 -0.36 -5.28 5.57
C LEU A 382 -0.81 -3.95 4.97
N PHE A 383 -1.98 -3.94 4.33
CA PHE A 383 -2.57 -2.73 3.76
C PHE A 383 -2.57 -1.60 4.80
N GLY A 384 -2.15 -0.39 4.41
CA GLY A 384 -2.14 0.77 5.30
C GLY A 384 -1.14 0.70 6.46
N ARG A 385 -0.22 -0.27 6.50
CA ARG A 385 0.82 -0.36 7.55
C ARG A 385 1.87 0.71 7.38
N VAL A 386 2.49 0.77 6.19
CA VAL A 386 3.25 1.92 5.72
C VAL A 386 2.27 2.86 5.02
N ARG A 387 2.21 4.11 5.43
CA ARG A 387 1.24 5.09 4.94
C ARG A 387 1.96 6.29 4.35
N ASN A 388 1.26 6.96 3.46
CA ASN A 388 1.63 8.28 2.98
C ASN A 388 0.62 9.27 3.59
N CYS A 389 1.09 10.29 4.30
CA CYS A 389 0.24 11.39 4.74
C CYS A 389 0.47 12.55 3.77
N LEU A 390 -0.53 12.88 2.96
CA LEU A 390 -0.48 13.97 1.99
C LEU A 390 -0.96 15.27 2.63
N PHE A 391 -0.27 16.36 2.34
CA PHE A 391 -0.80 17.69 2.61
C PHE A 391 -1.62 18.16 1.40
N ILE A 392 -2.90 18.47 1.63
CA ILE A 392 -3.82 18.94 0.61
C ILE A 392 -4.31 20.34 0.98
N ARG A 393 -4.18 21.27 0.02
CA ARG A 393 -4.74 22.62 0.12
C ARG A 393 -6.19 22.56 -0.39
N GLY A 394 -7.14 22.57 0.54
CA GLY A 394 -8.57 22.51 0.22
C GLY A 394 -9.15 21.11 0.38
N GLU A 395 -10.11 20.76 -0.47
CA GLU A 395 -10.88 19.53 -0.34
C GLU A 395 -10.09 18.29 -0.78
N LEU A 396 -10.37 17.17 -0.12
CA LEU A 396 -9.86 15.87 -0.52
C LEU A 396 -10.58 15.43 -1.81
N THR A 397 -9.88 15.55 -2.93
CA THR A 397 -10.35 15.11 -4.25
C THR A 397 -9.26 14.30 -4.94
N THR A 398 -9.62 13.45 -5.91
CA THR A 398 -8.66 12.68 -6.71
C THR A 398 -7.58 13.59 -7.30
N ASN A 399 -7.96 14.73 -7.88
CA ASN A 399 -7.04 15.71 -8.46
C ASN A 399 -6.05 16.30 -7.44
N ASN A 400 -6.53 16.65 -6.25
CA ASN A 400 -5.67 17.21 -5.20
C ASN A 400 -4.73 16.16 -4.60
N VAL A 401 -5.18 14.91 -4.46
CA VAL A 401 -4.32 13.79 -4.07
C VAL A 401 -3.21 13.57 -5.11
N PHE A 402 -3.54 13.55 -6.40
CA PHE A 402 -2.54 13.41 -7.48
C PHE A 402 -1.55 14.59 -7.52
N SER A 403 -2.01 15.83 -7.35
CA SER A 403 -1.11 17.00 -7.27
C SER A 403 -0.16 16.87 -6.08
N ALA A 404 -0.65 16.47 -4.90
CA ALA A 404 0.20 16.27 -3.73
C ALA A 404 1.24 15.16 -3.92
N LEU A 405 0.89 14.06 -4.59
CA LEU A 405 1.86 13.02 -4.98
C LEU A 405 2.92 13.60 -5.94
N ARG A 406 2.49 14.22 -7.06
CA ARG A 406 3.40 14.80 -8.07
C ARG A 406 4.38 15.82 -7.47
N GLU A 407 3.91 16.66 -6.56
CA GLU A 407 4.69 17.74 -5.95
C GLU A 407 5.53 17.26 -4.74
N GLY A 408 5.35 16.02 -4.30
CA GLY A 408 6.06 15.49 -3.15
C GLY A 408 5.57 16.04 -1.81
N ASN A 409 4.35 16.58 -1.76
CA ASN A 409 3.70 17.15 -0.58
C ASN A 409 3.26 16.06 0.42
N LEU A 410 4.18 15.17 0.80
CA LEU A 410 3.89 14.01 1.62
C LEU A 410 4.99 13.62 2.61
N ILE A 411 4.56 12.86 3.61
CA ILE A 411 5.44 12.15 4.55
C ILE A 411 5.13 10.65 4.49
N VAL A 412 6.16 9.82 4.66
CA VAL A 412 6.04 8.36 4.69
C VAL A 412 6.18 7.89 6.13
N THR A 413 5.23 7.13 6.66
CA THR A 413 5.24 6.71 8.06
C THR A 413 4.50 5.40 8.30
N ASN A 414 4.90 4.64 9.31
CA ASN A 414 4.11 3.52 9.84
C ASN A 414 3.47 3.80 11.21
N GLY A 415 3.47 5.05 11.67
CA GLY A 415 2.88 5.44 12.93
C GLY A 415 2.95 6.93 13.24
N PRO A 416 4.12 7.44 13.70
CA PRO A 416 4.25 8.83 14.12
C PRO A 416 4.05 9.80 12.96
N PHE A 417 3.83 11.07 13.29
CA PHE A 417 3.69 12.15 12.32
C PHE A 417 4.68 13.26 12.61
N VAL A 418 5.29 13.80 11.57
CA VAL A 418 6.10 15.01 11.67
C VAL A 418 5.86 15.88 10.45
N ALA A 419 5.21 17.03 10.66
CA ALA A 419 5.14 18.08 9.64
C ALA A 419 6.31 19.05 9.80
N ILE A 420 6.83 19.55 8.68
CA ILE A 420 7.80 20.62 8.65
C ILE A 420 7.37 21.73 7.70
N SER A 421 7.65 22.98 8.08
CA SER A 421 7.55 24.13 7.20
C SER A 421 8.74 25.06 7.37
N LEU A 422 9.11 25.77 6.31
CA LEU A 422 10.25 26.66 6.27
C LEU A 422 9.79 28.05 5.84
N ARG A 423 10.07 29.05 6.67
CA ARG A 423 9.79 30.46 6.36
C ARG A 423 11.09 31.24 6.15
N ASN A 424 11.16 32.05 5.10
CA ASN A 424 12.32 32.91 4.80
C ASN A 424 12.17 34.33 5.39
N GLU A 425 13.18 35.17 5.19
CA GLU A 425 13.21 36.58 5.60
C GLU A 425 12.10 37.44 4.95
N MET A 426 11.59 37.04 3.79
CA MET A 426 10.50 37.73 3.08
C MET A 426 9.11 37.31 3.56
N GLY A 427 9.03 36.42 4.56
CA GLY A 427 7.77 35.90 5.07
C GLY A 427 7.11 34.82 4.20
N ARG A 428 7.74 34.40 3.10
CA ARG A 428 7.27 33.27 2.29
C ARG A 428 7.47 31.97 3.05
N GLU A 429 6.54 31.03 2.89
CA GLU A 429 6.56 29.74 3.55
C GLU A 429 6.51 28.61 2.51
N ALA A 430 7.30 27.56 2.75
CA ALA A 430 7.32 26.35 1.95
C ALA A 430 7.14 25.12 2.86
N ILE A 431 6.52 24.08 2.33
CA ILE A 431 6.33 22.79 3.01
C ILE A 431 7.12 21.67 2.31
N VAL A 432 7.02 20.44 2.81
CA VAL A 432 7.65 19.25 2.18
C VAL A 432 7.29 19.16 0.70
N GLY A 433 8.26 18.80 -0.14
CA GLY A 433 8.09 18.77 -1.61
C GLY A 433 8.47 20.08 -2.29
N GLU A 434 8.23 21.22 -1.62
CA GLU A 434 8.40 22.54 -2.21
C GLU A 434 9.84 23.09 -2.11
N GLN A 435 10.04 24.26 -2.71
CA GLN A 435 11.28 25.02 -2.69
C GLN A 435 11.07 26.43 -2.14
N ILE A 436 12.11 26.99 -1.55
CA ILE A 436 12.14 28.37 -1.08
C ILE A 436 13.50 29.02 -1.31
N ASP A 437 13.49 30.30 -1.67
CA ASP A 437 14.69 31.10 -1.82
C ASP A 437 14.90 31.98 -0.59
N GLY A 438 16.15 32.21 -0.19
CA GLY A 438 16.48 33.14 0.88
C GLY A 438 17.70 32.72 1.70
N LYS A 439 18.09 33.58 2.64
CA LYS A 439 19.27 33.37 3.48
C LYS A 439 18.90 33.06 4.92
N ASP A 440 17.90 33.73 5.49
CA ASP A 440 17.53 33.58 6.89
C ASP A 440 16.28 32.72 7.00
N MET A 441 16.49 31.50 7.49
CA MET A 441 15.48 30.46 7.48
C MET A 441 14.96 30.19 8.89
N ARG A 442 13.64 30.10 9.03
CA ARG A 442 12.93 29.67 10.22
C ARG A 442 12.21 28.36 9.93
N LEU A 443 12.76 27.25 10.40
CA LEU A 443 12.17 25.92 10.31
C LEU A 443 11.23 25.69 11.50
N LYS A 444 9.99 25.30 11.20
CA LYS A 444 9.02 24.79 12.15
C LYS A 444 8.95 23.26 12.00
N VAL A 445 8.97 22.54 13.12
CA VAL A 445 8.83 21.08 13.18
C VAL A 445 7.70 20.74 14.15
N GLU A 446 6.69 20.01 13.67
CA GLU A 446 5.49 19.62 14.42
C GLU A 446 5.40 18.08 14.56
N PRO A 447 6.10 17.50 15.54
CA PRO A 447 6.01 16.07 15.81
C PRO A 447 4.74 15.73 16.61
N ARG A 448 4.05 14.65 16.20
CA ARG A 448 2.88 14.08 16.87
C ARG A 448 2.99 12.55 16.92
N THR A 449 2.57 11.96 18.02
CA THR A 449 2.51 10.50 18.19
C THR A 449 1.40 10.16 19.20
N THR A 450 0.99 8.90 19.26
CA THR A 450 -0.04 8.40 20.19
C THR A 450 0.54 7.28 21.08
N ALA A 451 -0.21 6.85 22.08
CA ALA A 451 0.17 5.71 22.93
C ALA A 451 0.40 4.42 22.12
N GLU A 452 -0.35 4.22 21.02
CA GLU A 452 -0.19 3.09 20.09
C GLU A 452 1.25 3.00 19.56
N PHE A 453 1.79 4.11 19.06
CA PHE A 453 3.13 4.17 18.46
C PHE A 453 4.24 4.51 19.47
N GLY A 454 3.87 4.95 20.68
CA GLY A 454 4.80 5.29 21.75
C GLY A 454 5.50 6.64 21.54
N PRO A 455 6.24 7.11 22.56
CA PRO A 455 6.93 8.40 22.50
C PRO A 455 8.07 8.35 21.48
N PHE A 456 8.46 9.52 20.98
CA PHE A 456 9.65 9.64 20.13
C PHE A 456 10.91 9.27 20.92
N GLU A 457 11.72 8.41 20.32
CA GLU A 457 13.08 8.12 20.76
C GLU A 457 14.05 9.15 20.18
N VAL A 458 13.87 9.48 18.90
CA VAL A 458 14.71 10.43 18.17
C VAL A 458 13.89 11.19 17.14
N ILE A 459 14.20 12.47 16.96
CA ILE A 459 13.72 13.33 15.89
C ILE A 459 14.94 14.05 15.33
N ASP A 460 15.44 13.59 14.18
CA ASP A 460 16.62 14.13 13.52
C ASP A 460 16.21 15.04 12.36
N VAL A 461 16.52 16.33 12.51
CA VAL A 461 16.48 17.31 11.42
C VAL A 461 17.75 17.15 10.61
N LEU A 462 17.59 16.76 9.35
CA LEU A 462 18.66 16.44 8.42
C LEU A 462 18.81 17.56 7.40
N ARG A 463 20.06 17.88 7.04
CA ARG A 463 20.37 18.88 6.02
C ARG A 463 21.31 18.31 4.98
N GLY A 464 20.82 18.18 3.75
CA GLY A 464 21.64 17.85 2.58
C GLY A 464 22.25 19.11 1.97
N ARG A 465 23.57 19.16 1.84
CA ARG A 465 24.29 20.25 1.15
C ARG A 465 24.68 19.76 -0.23
N ILE A 466 24.02 20.28 -1.27
CA ILE A 466 24.14 19.78 -2.65
C ILE A 466 25.57 19.88 -3.18
N ARG A 467 26.20 21.06 -3.04
CA ARG A 467 27.59 21.26 -3.49
C ARG A 467 28.60 20.37 -2.75
N ALA A 468 28.33 20.04 -1.49
CA ALA A 468 29.20 19.18 -0.69
C ALA A 468 28.89 17.68 -0.86
N ARG A 469 27.79 17.32 -1.55
CA ARG A 469 27.28 15.95 -1.69
C ARG A 469 27.22 15.20 -0.36
N GLN A 470 26.81 15.90 0.70
CA GLN A 470 26.77 15.35 2.05
C GLN A 470 25.45 15.72 2.74
N GLU A 471 24.83 14.73 3.36
CA GLU A 471 23.77 14.90 4.33
C GLU A 471 24.32 14.70 5.73
N GLN A 472 23.89 15.56 6.66
CA GLN A 472 24.27 15.47 8.06
C GLN A 472 23.08 15.80 8.96
N ILE A 473 23.13 15.31 10.19
CA ILE A 473 22.20 15.72 11.24
C ILE A 473 22.48 17.20 11.55
N PHE A 474 21.53 18.06 11.17
CA PHE A 474 21.58 19.48 11.47
C PHE A 474 21.19 19.74 12.94
N LYS A 475 20.16 19.03 13.42
CA LYS A 475 19.75 19.08 14.83
C LYS A 475 19.02 17.81 15.23
N ARG A 476 19.43 17.21 16.35
CA ARG A 476 18.63 16.23 17.08
C ARG A 476 17.73 16.93 18.09
N LEU A 477 16.42 16.77 17.95
CA LEU A 477 15.43 17.32 18.87
C LEU A 477 15.14 16.31 19.98
N LYS A 478 15.12 16.78 21.23
CA LYS A 478 14.76 15.95 22.38
C LYS A 478 13.25 16.03 22.60
N TRP A 479 12.60 14.86 22.64
CA TRP A 479 11.19 14.74 22.97
C TRP A 479 11.01 14.80 24.48
N ASN A 480 10.45 15.92 24.98
CA ASN A 480 10.22 16.14 26.41
C ASN A 480 8.79 16.67 26.62
N ASP A 481 8.10 16.11 27.61
CA ASP A 481 6.74 16.36 28.13
C ASP A 481 6.09 17.71 27.78
N GLY A 482 5.53 17.81 26.56
CA GLY A 482 4.60 18.89 26.21
C GLY A 482 5.03 19.84 25.10
N LYS A 483 6.29 19.79 24.61
CA LYS A 483 6.68 20.58 23.42
C LYS A 483 6.09 19.98 22.14
N LYS A 484 4.97 20.56 21.69
CA LYS A 484 4.27 20.17 20.46
C LYS A 484 4.91 20.73 19.17
N VAL A 485 5.72 21.78 19.28
CA VAL A 485 6.33 22.47 18.13
C VAL A 485 7.76 22.89 18.47
N PHE A 486 8.68 22.66 17.54
CA PHE A 486 10.06 23.13 17.61
C PHE A 486 10.29 24.19 16.52
N VAL A 487 11.04 25.24 16.87
CA VAL A 487 11.43 26.30 15.93
C VAL A 487 12.95 26.43 15.92
N LEU A 488 13.55 26.27 14.75
CA LEU A 488 14.98 26.43 14.54
C LEU A 488 15.23 27.59 13.56
N ARG A 489 16.20 28.45 13.88
CA ARG A 489 16.66 29.53 13.00
C ARG A 489 18.06 29.22 12.49
N PHE A 490 18.30 29.43 11.20
CA PHE A 490 19.62 29.19 10.60
C PHE A 490 19.83 29.98 9.32
N LYS A 491 21.11 30.14 8.97
CA LYS A 491 21.51 30.76 7.69
C LYS A 491 21.76 29.71 6.61
N ALA A 492 21.16 29.91 5.43
CA ALA A 492 21.44 29.14 4.23
C ALA A 492 22.74 29.63 3.58
N LYS A 493 23.76 28.75 3.47
CA LYS A 493 25.07 29.11 2.88
C LYS A 493 25.19 28.78 1.38
N GLY A 494 24.20 28.06 0.83
CA GLY A 494 24.18 27.58 -0.56
C GLY A 494 23.02 26.62 -0.78
N PRO A 495 22.87 26.09 -2.01
CA PRO A 495 21.84 25.11 -2.33
C PRO A 495 21.86 23.93 -1.37
N SER A 496 20.73 23.70 -0.72
CA SER A 496 20.57 22.64 0.28
C SER A 496 19.11 22.20 0.36
N TYR A 497 18.83 21.11 1.07
CA TYR A 497 17.48 20.77 1.48
C TYR A 497 17.44 20.47 2.99
N ILE A 498 16.24 20.54 3.56
CA ILE A 498 15.94 20.10 4.93
C ILE A 498 14.88 18.99 4.87
N ARG A 499 15.08 17.92 5.64
CA ARG A 499 14.08 16.87 5.87
C ARG A 499 14.16 16.38 7.30
N VAL A 500 13.18 15.60 7.75
CA VAL A 500 13.17 15.01 9.10
C VAL A 500 13.00 13.51 9.02
N GLU A 501 13.72 12.80 9.89
CA GLU A 501 13.43 11.42 10.25
C GLU A 501 13.17 11.32 11.74
N ALA A 502 12.10 10.62 12.11
CA ALA A 502 11.71 10.46 13.49
C ALA A 502 11.34 9.01 13.79
N ARG A 503 11.86 8.48 14.89
CA ARG A 503 11.61 7.11 15.35
C ARG A 503 11.02 7.13 16.75
N THR A 504 10.04 6.26 17.01
CA THR A 504 9.47 6.04 18.35
C THR A 504 10.16 4.91 19.08
N ARG A 505 10.01 4.85 20.41
CA ARG A 505 10.54 3.75 21.23
C ARG A 505 9.94 2.38 20.90
N LYS A 506 8.75 2.34 20.26
CA LYS A 506 8.15 1.10 19.73
C LYS A 506 8.63 0.75 18.31
N GLY A 507 9.61 1.50 17.79
CA GLY A 507 10.22 1.24 16.49
C GLY A 507 9.43 1.75 15.28
N ALA A 508 8.37 2.54 15.49
CA ALA A 508 7.68 3.21 14.38
C ALA A 508 8.55 4.36 13.83
N LEU A 509 8.43 4.66 12.54
CA LEU A 509 9.29 5.57 11.79
C LEU A 509 8.45 6.51 10.93
N CYS A 510 8.87 7.78 10.84
CA CYS A 510 8.37 8.79 9.93
C CYS A 510 9.54 9.41 9.17
N ILE A 511 9.40 9.57 7.85
CA ILE A 511 10.35 10.20 6.94
C ILE A 511 9.61 11.29 6.17
N THR A 512 10.11 12.52 6.18
CA THR A 512 9.54 13.60 5.36
C THR A 512 10.24 13.69 4.01
N ASN A 513 9.51 14.09 2.97
CA ASN A 513 10.14 14.66 1.78
C ASN A 513 10.89 15.95 2.12
N PRO A 514 11.90 16.33 1.30
CA PRO A 514 12.70 17.52 1.54
C PRO A 514 11.93 18.82 1.23
N ILE A 515 12.25 19.88 1.97
CA ILE A 515 12.04 21.27 1.54
C ILE A 515 13.35 21.75 0.94
N TRP A 516 13.32 22.17 -0.32
CA TRP A 516 14.50 22.65 -1.05
C TRP A 516 14.76 24.12 -0.74
N ILE A 517 16.04 24.47 -0.61
CA ILE A 517 16.50 25.83 -0.38
C ILE A 517 17.39 26.20 -1.54
N ASN A 518 16.90 27.05 -2.45
CA ASN A 518 17.77 27.64 -3.46
C ASN A 518 18.43 28.89 -2.87
N ARG A 519 19.64 29.18 -3.33
CA ARG A 519 20.29 30.43 -2.98
C ARG A 519 20.03 31.43 -4.09
N SER A 520 19.32 32.49 -3.77
CA SER A 520 19.39 33.77 -4.49
C SER A 520 20.66 34.55 -4.08
#